data_AF-A0A842YHA5-F1
#
_entry.id   AF-A0A842YHA5-F1
#
_cell.length_a   1.000
_cell.length_b   1.000
_cell.length_c   1.000
_cell.angle_alpha   90.00
_cell.angle_beta   90.00
_cell.angle_gamma   90.00
#
_symmetry.space_group_name_H-M   'P 1'
#
loop_
_entity.id
_entity.type
_entity.pdbx_description
1 polymer ?
#
loop_
_entity_poly.entity_id
_entity_poly.type
_entity_poly.pdbx_seq_one_letter_code
_entity_poly.pdbx_strand_id
1 'polypeptide(L)'
;MDIPDGKEYTEGIIKWIKEDPQIFAAYRTRQGEYDTLLFTYHENITAYQLWMSTVPSILQINYGVPEDQANFESSTAYFSNQLMIKYNPSTGINLIERDFKEKGGLKLRGYELDEVDLDILRCLVNGMGIKTNNTLLCEKTGLHRKTIKKRIEALQQEGILGAPVCRFPNFFVPPNYLLTYVLIQFKQLDEKVLNELIIDTSIPIAIQTIHGKFNMLLFGNHSSLDEHLRWEEGYRTMFPDSFCSAQITYLSPEMTIYFNQQTVSLCYIRSRLGETKGVDLGRTIRQLEKARARVLYNFPKGKS
;
A
#
# COMPACT_ATOMS: atom_id res chain seq x y z
N MET A 1 12.68 4.07 -7.56
CA MET A 1 13.57 3.10 -8.22
C MET A 1 13.66 3.48 -9.67
N ASP A 2 14.85 3.47 -10.24
CA ASP A 2 15.04 3.67 -11.67
C ASP A 2 15.05 2.31 -12.37
N ILE A 3 13.98 2.01 -13.08
CA ILE A 3 13.76 0.75 -13.80
C ILE A 3 13.93 1.05 -15.30
N PRO A 4 14.99 0.56 -15.95
CA PRO A 4 15.28 0.92 -17.33
C PRO A 4 14.13 0.57 -18.30
N ASP A 5 13.93 1.39 -19.35
CA ASP A 5 12.77 1.32 -20.27
C ASP A 5 12.89 0.27 -21.41
N GLY A 6 13.69 -0.80 -21.25
CA GLY A 6 13.93 -1.80 -22.31
C GLY A 6 12.93 -2.96 -22.35
N LYS A 7 12.39 -3.25 -23.53
CA LYS A 7 11.27 -4.18 -23.73
C LYS A 7 11.54 -5.62 -23.23
N GLU A 8 12.75 -6.13 -23.45
CA GLU A 8 13.09 -7.55 -23.17
C GLU A 8 13.15 -7.89 -21.68
N TYR A 9 13.68 -6.99 -20.84
CA TYR A 9 13.80 -7.22 -19.40
C TYR A 9 12.67 -6.57 -18.58
N THR A 10 11.97 -5.58 -19.14
CA THR A 10 10.80 -4.96 -18.51
C THR A 10 9.69 -5.97 -18.22
N GLU A 11 9.50 -6.98 -19.08
CA GLU A 11 8.51 -8.05 -18.83
C GLU A 11 8.84 -8.85 -17.56
N GLY A 12 10.11 -9.23 -17.38
CA GLY A 12 10.60 -9.93 -16.19
C GLY A 12 10.43 -9.09 -14.92
N ILE A 13 10.80 -7.81 -14.98
CA ILE A 13 10.66 -6.88 -13.85
C ILE A 13 9.19 -6.63 -13.50
N ILE A 14 8.32 -6.43 -14.49
CA ILE A 14 6.86 -6.28 -14.27
C ILE A 14 6.31 -7.55 -13.64
N LYS A 15 6.73 -8.74 -14.10
CA LYS A 15 6.29 -10.00 -13.52
C LYS A 15 6.71 -10.12 -12.05
N TRP A 16 7.96 -9.75 -11.71
CA TRP A 16 8.42 -9.67 -10.33
C TRP A 16 7.57 -8.72 -9.48
N ILE A 17 7.32 -7.50 -9.94
CA ILE A 17 6.47 -6.51 -9.25
C ILE A 17 5.08 -7.08 -8.93
N LYS A 18 4.52 -7.91 -9.81
CA LYS A 18 3.19 -8.51 -9.65
C LYS A 18 3.13 -9.69 -8.68
N GLU A 19 4.26 -10.38 -8.51
CA GLU A 19 4.34 -11.66 -7.80
C GLU A 19 5.05 -11.55 -6.45
N ASP A 20 5.93 -10.56 -6.27
CA ASP A 20 6.68 -10.38 -5.02
C ASP A 20 5.73 -10.00 -3.87
N PRO A 21 5.73 -10.76 -2.76
CA PRO A 21 4.80 -10.56 -1.66
C PRO A 21 5.10 -9.32 -0.81
N GLN A 22 6.27 -8.68 -0.98
CA GLN A 22 6.60 -7.44 -0.29
C GLN A 22 6.07 -6.21 -1.04
N ILE A 23 5.83 -6.32 -2.35
CA ILE A 23 5.34 -5.22 -3.18
C ILE A 23 3.82 -5.25 -3.18
N PHE A 24 3.21 -4.14 -2.76
CA PHE A 24 1.75 -4.04 -2.69
C PHE A 24 1.19 -2.90 -3.53
N ALA A 25 2.01 -2.04 -4.11
CA ALA A 25 1.60 -1.17 -5.20
C ALA A 25 2.84 -0.68 -5.94
N ALA A 26 2.68 -0.41 -7.23
CA ALA A 26 3.76 0.10 -8.07
C ALA A 26 3.18 1.06 -9.10
N TYR A 27 3.83 2.20 -9.27
CA TYR A 27 3.43 3.23 -10.22
C TYR A 27 4.63 3.65 -11.04
N ARG A 28 4.46 3.71 -12.36
CA ARG A 28 5.38 4.49 -13.19
C ARG A 28 5.17 5.97 -12.83
N THR A 29 6.26 6.70 -12.68
CA THR A 29 6.27 8.13 -12.39
C THR A 29 7.27 8.78 -13.32
N ARG A 30 6.97 9.99 -13.78
CA ARG A 30 7.94 10.86 -14.48
C ARG A 30 8.29 12.08 -13.62
N GLN A 31 7.99 11.99 -12.32
CA GLN A 31 8.20 13.04 -11.33
C GLN A 31 9.38 12.66 -10.45
N GLY A 32 10.43 13.50 -10.48
CA GLY A 32 11.67 13.28 -9.73
C GLY A 32 12.74 12.53 -10.53
N GLU A 33 13.73 12.03 -9.80
CA GLU A 33 14.93 11.37 -10.36
C GLU A 33 14.70 9.90 -10.73
N TYR A 34 13.62 9.29 -10.24
CA TYR A 34 13.31 7.87 -10.42
C TYR A 34 12.03 7.71 -11.22
N ASP A 35 11.98 6.67 -12.05
CA ASP A 35 10.87 6.43 -12.97
C ASP A 35 9.76 5.51 -12.40
N THR A 36 10.02 4.86 -11.26
CA THR A 36 9.11 3.91 -10.63
C THR A 36 9.03 4.14 -9.12
N LEU A 37 7.81 4.30 -8.62
CA LEU A 37 7.50 4.33 -7.20
C LEU A 37 6.94 2.97 -6.77
N LEU A 38 7.64 2.29 -5.87
CA LEU A 38 7.17 1.07 -5.24
C LEU A 38 6.69 1.37 -3.82
N PHE A 39 5.53 0.83 -3.48
CA PHE A 39 5.09 0.73 -2.10
C PHE A 39 5.30 -0.70 -1.62
N THR A 40 6.12 -0.84 -0.58
CA THR A 40 6.45 -2.14 0.02
C THR A 40 6.14 -2.20 1.50
N TYR A 41 5.83 -3.39 1.99
CA TYR A 41 5.66 -3.66 3.42
C TYR A 41 6.76 -4.58 3.92
N HIS A 42 7.42 -4.18 5.00
CA HIS A 42 8.42 -4.98 5.67
C HIS A 42 8.21 -4.92 7.18
N GLU A 43 8.58 -5.99 7.87
CA GLU A 43 8.47 -6.05 9.34
C GLU A 43 9.34 -4.99 10.04
N ASN A 44 10.50 -4.70 9.47
CA ASN A 44 11.45 -3.71 9.96
C ASN A 44 12.44 -3.31 8.85
N ILE A 45 13.29 -2.31 9.13
CA ILE A 45 14.30 -1.80 8.20
C ILE A 45 15.30 -2.90 7.79
N THR A 46 15.69 -3.78 8.72
CA THR A 46 16.61 -4.89 8.43
C THR A 46 16.00 -5.86 7.41
N ALA A 47 14.73 -6.21 7.55
CA ALA A 47 14.02 -7.08 6.61
C ALA A 47 13.95 -6.44 5.21
N TYR A 48 13.71 -5.13 5.14
CA TYR A 48 13.77 -4.38 3.88
C TYR A 48 15.17 -4.43 3.24
N GLN A 49 16.23 -4.16 4.01
CA GLN A 49 17.60 -4.15 3.48
C GLN A 49 18.02 -5.52 2.97
N LEU A 50 17.67 -6.59 3.70
CA LEU A 50 17.90 -7.95 3.26
C LEU A 50 17.14 -8.24 1.97
N TRP A 51 15.84 -7.90 1.89
CA TRP A 51 15.06 -8.08 0.67
C TRP A 51 15.70 -7.36 -0.52
N MET A 52 16.01 -6.07 -0.40
CA MET A 52 16.67 -5.29 -1.46
C MET A 52 18.00 -5.91 -1.91
N SER A 53 18.83 -6.40 -0.98
CA SER A 53 20.10 -7.05 -1.32
C SER A 53 19.93 -8.32 -2.16
N THR A 54 18.77 -8.96 -2.08
CA THR A 54 18.44 -10.19 -2.83
C THR A 54 17.73 -9.94 -4.15
N VAL A 55 17.18 -8.73 -4.38
CA VAL A 55 16.41 -8.39 -5.59
C VAL A 55 17.20 -8.67 -6.87
N PRO A 56 18.49 -8.29 -7.01
CA PRO A 56 19.22 -8.57 -8.24
C PRO A 56 19.31 -10.06 -8.56
N SER A 57 19.60 -10.90 -7.56
CA SER A 57 19.65 -12.35 -7.74
C SER A 57 18.29 -12.95 -8.06
N ILE A 58 17.21 -12.46 -7.43
CA ILE A 58 15.83 -12.89 -7.71
C ILE A 58 15.48 -12.60 -9.17
N LEU A 59 15.77 -11.38 -9.64
CA LEU A 59 15.45 -10.96 -11.01
C LEU A 59 16.22 -11.77 -12.05
N GLN A 60 17.50 -12.03 -11.81
CA GLN A 60 18.31 -12.87 -12.71
C GLN A 60 17.80 -14.31 -12.76
N ILE A 61 17.66 -14.95 -11.60
CA ILE A 61 17.40 -16.40 -11.52
C ILE A 61 15.94 -16.73 -11.85
N ASN A 62 14.99 -15.95 -11.35
CA ASN A 62 13.56 -16.30 -11.43
C ASN A 62 12.84 -15.58 -12.59
N TYR A 63 13.38 -14.45 -13.04
CA TYR A 63 12.70 -13.58 -14.02
C TYR A 63 13.52 -13.31 -15.28
N GLY A 64 14.71 -13.89 -15.41
CA GLY A 64 15.53 -13.81 -16.63
C GLY A 64 16.06 -12.42 -16.95
N VAL A 65 16.13 -11.53 -15.95
CA VAL A 65 16.64 -10.16 -16.13
C VAL A 65 18.17 -10.19 -16.15
N PRO A 66 18.83 -9.60 -17.17
CA PRO A 66 20.29 -9.51 -17.23
C PRO A 66 20.92 -8.84 -15.99
N GLU A 67 22.14 -9.24 -15.63
CA GLU A 67 22.82 -8.75 -14.41
C GLU A 67 23.02 -7.23 -14.39
N ASP A 68 23.34 -6.64 -15.54
CA ASP A 68 23.50 -5.20 -15.73
C ASP A 68 22.18 -4.42 -15.61
N GLN A 69 21.04 -5.10 -15.74
CA GLN A 69 19.68 -4.53 -15.64
C GLN A 69 18.96 -4.92 -14.34
N ALA A 70 19.55 -5.80 -13.53
CA ALA A 70 18.96 -6.31 -12.29
C ALA A 70 19.33 -5.48 -11.05
N ASN A 71 20.27 -4.53 -11.19
CA ASN A 71 20.67 -3.61 -10.14
C ASN A 71 20.00 -2.25 -10.35
N PHE A 72 19.30 -1.76 -9.33
CA PHE A 72 18.55 -0.51 -9.43
C PHE A 72 19.12 0.56 -8.52
N GLU A 73 19.16 1.78 -9.04
CA GLU A 73 19.27 2.95 -8.17
C GLU A 73 17.92 3.21 -7.49
N SER A 74 17.95 3.47 -6.19
CA SER A 74 16.75 3.68 -5.41
C SER A 74 16.97 4.67 -4.27
N SER A 75 15.94 5.48 -4.04
CA SER A 75 15.76 6.26 -2.82
C SER A 75 14.54 5.74 -2.10
N THR A 76 14.63 5.64 -0.78
CA THR A 76 13.62 4.97 0.05
C THR A 76 13.23 5.86 1.21
N ALA A 77 11.92 6.00 1.40
CA ALA A 77 11.33 6.61 2.57
C ALA A 77 10.65 5.52 3.42
N TYR A 78 10.85 5.57 4.74
CA TYR A 78 10.26 4.62 5.68
C TYR A 78 9.11 5.27 6.43
N PHE A 79 7.95 4.61 6.45
CA PHE A 79 6.76 5.07 7.15
C PHE A 79 6.23 3.96 8.05
N SER A 80 6.03 4.27 9.33
CA SER A 80 5.48 3.30 10.29
C SER A 80 3.95 3.28 10.19
N ASN A 81 3.38 2.10 9.96
CA ASN A 81 1.93 1.91 10.02
C ASN A 81 1.37 2.11 11.43
N GLN A 82 2.20 2.08 12.47
CA GLN A 82 1.80 2.37 13.85
C GLN A 82 1.51 3.85 14.07
N LEU A 83 2.00 4.73 13.18
CA LEU A 83 1.76 6.17 13.21
C LEU A 83 0.61 6.58 12.27
N MET A 84 -0.17 5.61 11.82
CA MET A 84 -1.33 5.86 10.96
C MET A 84 -2.45 6.49 11.80
N ILE A 85 -2.81 7.73 11.47
CA ILE A 85 -3.88 8.48 12.15
C ILE A 85 -5.23 8.23 11.49
N LYS A 86 -5.23 7.85 10.21
CA LYS A 86 -6.45 7.57 9.44
C LYS A 86 -6.23 6.43 8.47
N TYR A 87 -7.18 5.50 8.45
CA TYR A 87 -7.30 4.45 7.45
C TYR A 87 -8.76 4.23 7.09
N ASN A 88 -9.19 4.85 5.99
CA ASN A 88 -10.53 4.69 5.44
C ASN A 88 -10.47 4.59 3.91
N PRO A 89 -10.06 3.44 3.35
CA PRO A 89 -9.98 3.25 1.90
C PRO A 89 -11.35 3.30 1.20
N SER A 90 -12.45 3.17 1.94
CA SER A 90 -13.82 3.25 1.40
C SER A 90 -14.24 4.69 1.10
N THR A 91 -13.52 5.68 1.64
CA THR A 91 -13.77 7.12 1.45
C THR A 91 -13.97 7.56 0.00
N GLY A 92 -13.37 6.84 -0.96
CA GLY A 92 -13.55 7.10 -2.39
C GLY A 92 -15.01 7.03 -2.89
N ILE A 93 -15.90 6.31 -2.20
CA ILE A 93 -17.34 6.32 -2.54
C ILE A 93 -17.98 7.69 -2.34
N ASN A 94 -17.56 8.43 -1.31
CA ASN A 94 -18.09 9.75 -1.01
C ASN A 94 -17.76 10.73 -2.14
N LEU A 95 -16.56 10.61 -2.73
CA LEU A 95 -16.15 11.40 -3.89
C LEU A 95 -16.98 11.05 -5.13
N ILE A 96 -17.19 9.76 -5.39
CA ILE A 96 -18.04 9.28 -6.49
C ILE A 96 -19.46 9.84 -6.37
N GLU A 97 -20.05 9.78 -5.18
CA GLU A 97 -21.41 10.27 -4.93
C GLU A 97 -21.51 11.80 -5.08
N ARG A 98 -20.50 12.54 -4.58
CA ARG A 98 -20.41 13.99 -4.76
C ARG A 98 -20.36 14.34 -6.24
N ASP A 99 -19.41 13.75 -6.97
CA ASP A 99 -19.20 14.04 -8.39
C ASP A 99 -20.43 13.66 -9.24
N PHE A 100 -21.12 12.56 -8.90
CA PHE A 100 -22.38 12.18 -9.56
C PHE A 100 -23.46 13.25 -9.37
N LYS A 101 -23.64 13.75 -8.14
CA LYS A 101 -24.63 14.79 -7.83
C LYS A 101 -24.29 16.12 -8.52
N GLU A 102 -23.03 16.52 -8.50
CA GLU A 102 -22.58 17.77 -9.10
C GLU A 102 -22.73 17.80 -10.63
N LYS A 103 -22.46 16.66 -11.29
CA LYS A 103 -22.47 16.55 -12.75
C LYS A 103 -23.82 16.08 -13.32
N GLY A 104 -24.77 15.68 -12.47
CA GLY A 104 -26.05 15.10 -12.89
C GLY A 104 -25.91 13.71 -13.54
N GLY A 105 -24.82 13.00 -13.25
CA GLY A 105 -24.45 11.72 -13.85
C GLY A 105 -22.95 11.48 -13.79
N LEU A 106 -22.52 10.21 -13.85
CA LEU A 106 -21.10 9.87 -13.81
C LEU A 106 -20.79 8.62 -14.63
N LYS A 107 -19.75 8.69 -15.45
CA LYS A 107 -19.25 7.56 -16.24
C LYS A 107 -17.88 7.13 -15.74
N LEU A 108 -17.77 5.88 -15.27
CA LEU A 108 -16.53 5.28 -14.81
C LEU A 108 -16.11 4.15 -15.75
N ARG A 109 -14.89 4.23 -16.32
CA ARG A 109 -14.35 3.23 -17.28
C ARG A 109 -15.31 2.83 -18.41
N GLY A 110 -16.17 3.76 -18.86
CA GLY A 110 -17.16 3.52 -19.91
C GLY A 110 -18.53 3.05 -19.45
N TYR A 111 -18.71 2.74 -18.17
CA TYR A 111 -20.01 2.40 -17.55
C TYR A 111 -20.66 3.66 -16.97
N GLU A 112 -21.92 3.92 -17.33
CA GLU A 112 -22.69 5.04 -16.79
C GLU A 112 -23.42 4.57 -15.54
N LEU A 113 -23.15 5.24 -14.42
CA LEU A 113 -23.76 4.92 -13.13
C LEU A 113 -25.17 5.52 -13.05
N ASP A 114 -26.06 4.82 -12.35
CA ASP A 114 -27.31 5.38 -11.84
C ASP A 114 -27.32 5.44 -10.30
N GLU A 115 -28.42 5.89 -9.71
CA GLU A 115 -28.56 5.98 -8.25
C GLU A 115 -28.51 4.60 -7.56
N VAL A 116 -29.03 3.55 -8.21
CA VAL A 116 -29.03 2.19 -7.67
C VAL A 116 -27.61 1.63 -7.67
N ASP A 117 -26.82 1.89 -8.71
CA ASP A 117 -25.41 1.54 -8.77
C ASP A 117 -24.63 2.19 -7.63
N LEU A 118 -24.90 3.45 -7.31
CA LEU A 118 -24.28 4.14 -6.17
C LEU A 118 -24.64 3.49 -4.84
N ASP A 119 -25.91 3.13 -4.64
CA ASP A 119 -26.35 2.44 -3.42
C ASP A 119 -25.72 1.05 -3.30
N ILE A 120 -25.59 0.31 -4.40
CA ILE A 120 -24.88 -0.97 -4.45
C ILE A 120 -23.41 -0.76 -4.09
N LEU A 121 -22.72 0.18 -4.73
CA LEU A 121 -21.32 0.50 -4.46
C LEU A 121 -21.13 0.85 -2.98
N ARG A 122 -21.96 1.74 -2.43
CA ARG A 122 -21.95 2.13 -1.01
C ARG A 122 -22.12 0.92 -0.09
N CYS A 123 -23.03 0.00 -0.40
CA CYS A 123 -23.22 -1.22 0.38
C CYS A 123 -22.00 -2.14 0.34
N LEU A 124 -21.36 -2.29 -0.82
CA LEU A 124 -20.23 -3.19 -1.02
C LEU A 124 -18.94 -2.65 -0.38
N VAL A 125 -18.62 -1.38 -0.61
CA VAL A 125 -17.37 -0.75 -0.11
C VAL A 125 -17.40 -0.50 1.39
N ASN A 126 -18.58 -0.35 1.99
CA ASN A 126 -18.75 -0.24 3.44
C ASN A 126 -19.07 -1.59 4.11
N GLY A 127 -19.15 -2.68 3.35
CA GLY A 127 -19.36 -4.03 3.88
C GLY A 127 -20.77 -4.33 4.38
N MET A 128 -21.76 -3.44 4.19
CA MET A 128 -23.16 -3.65 4.63
C MET A 128 -23.81 -4.88 3.99
N GLY A 129 -23.37 -5.27 2.79
CA GLY A 129 -23.86 -6.45 2.07
C GLY A 129 -22.96 -7.69 2.16
N ILE A 130 -21.88 -7.65 2.96
CA ILE A 130 -20.81 -8.66 2.90
C ILE A 130 -20.73 -9.40 4.24
N LYS A 131 -20.71 -10.73 4.18
CA LYS A 131 -20.68 -11.61 5.35
C LYS A 131 -19.58 -12.65 5.23
N THR A 132 -19.01 -13.03 6.37
CA THR A 132 -18.07 -14.14 6.44
C THR A 132 -18.78 -15.46 6.15
N ASN A 133 -18.19 -16.28 5.28
CA ASN A 133 -18.71 -17.62 5.02
C ASN A 133 -18.34 -18.56 6.19
N ASN A 134 -19.18 -18.56 7.22
CA ASN A 134 -18.94 -19.33 8.43
C ASN A 134 -18.97 -20.85 8.17
N THR A 135 -19.73 -21.32 7.18
CA THR A 135 -19.75 -22.75 6.81
C THR A 135 -18.38 -23.20 6.31
N LEU A 136 -17.79 -22.44 5.38
CA LEU A 136 -16.44 -22.73 4.87
C LEU A 136 -15.39 -22.68 5.99
N LEU A 137 -15.52 -21.72 6.91
CA LEU A 137 -14.59 -21.65 8.05
C LEU A 137 -14.76 -22.83 9.01
N CYS A 138 -15.98 -23.32 9.25
CA CYS A 138 -16.21 -24.55 10.03
C CYS A 138 -15.48 -25.74 9.42
N GLU A 139 -15.63 -25.95 8.11
CA GLU A 139 -14.99 -27.05 7.38
C GLU A 139 -13.47 -26.97 7.44
N LYS A 140 -12.91 -25.76 7.27
CA LYS A 140 -11.44 -25.56 7.25
C LYS A 140 -10.79 -25.62 8.63
N THR A 141 -11.50 -25.23 9.69
CA THR A 141 -10.93 -25.13 11.04
C THR A 141 -11.34 -26.28 11.96
N GLY A 142 -12.35 -27.06 11.59
CA GLY A 142 -12.97 -28.07 12.46
C GLY A 142 -13.74 -27.49 13.66
N LEU A 143 -13.88 -26.16 13.73
CA LEU A 143 -14.57 -25.49 14.84
C LEU A 143 -16.07 -25.37 14.58
N HIS A 144 -16.86 -25.44 15.65
CA HIS A 144 -18.30 -25.21 15.59
C HIS A 144 -18.61 -23.74 15.21
N ARG A 145 -19.71 -23.53 14.45
CA ARG A 145 -20.13 -22.23 13.92
C ARG A 145 -20.20 -21.12 14.98
N LYS A 146 -20.70 -21.43 16.18
CA LYS A 146 -20.80 -20.48 17.31
C LYS A 146 -19.41 -20.02 17.79
N THR A 147 -18.45 -20.93 17.83
CA THR A 147 -17.07 -20.64 18.23
C THR A 147 -16.38 -19.75 17.22
N ILE A 148 -16.57 -20.02 15.93
CA ILE A 148 -16.02 -19.19 14.84
C ILE A 148 -16.57 -17.78 14.91
N LYS A 149 -17.89 -17.63 15.02
CA LYS A 149 -18.53 -16.31 15.13
C LYS A 149 -17.95 -15.51 16.31
N LYS A 150 -17.88 -16.11 17.50
CA LYS A 150 -17.32 -15.47 18.69
C LYS A 150 -15.85 -15.05 18.49
N ARG A 151 -15.03 -15.87 17.83
CA ARG A 151 -13.63 -15.55 17.55
C ARG A 151 -13.49 -14.41 16.54
N ILE A 152 -14.29 -14.41 15.48
CA ILE A 152 -14.29 -13.30 14.50
C ILE A 152 -14.68 -11.99 15.18
N GLU A 153 -15.76 -12.01 15.98
CA GLU A 153 -16.20 -10.84 16.73
C GLU A 153 -15.10 -10.30 17.66
N ALA A 154 -14.41 -11.19 18.39
CA ALA A 154 -13.29 -10.78 19.23
C ALA A 154 -12.14 -10.17 18.42
N LEU A 155 -11.75 -10.77 17.28
CA LEU A 155 -10.69 -10.21 16.42
C LEU A 155 -11.06 -8.83 15.86
N GLN A 156 -12.34 -8.58 15.60
CA GLN A 156 -12.84 -7.28 15.14
C GLN A 156 -12.89 -6.25 16.27
N GLN A 157 -13.34 -6.66 17.46
CA GLN A 157 -13.38 -5.80 18.65
C GLN A 157 -11.99 -5.33 19.06
N GLU A 158 -10.99 -6.20 18.94
CA GLU A 158 -9.59 -5.88 19.25
C GLU A 158 -8.85 -5.20 18.08
N GLY A 159 -9.53 -4.87 16.97
CA GLY A 159 -8.93 -4.19 15.82
C GLY A 159 -7.90 -5.02 15.03
N ILE A 160 -7.81 -6.33 15.29
CA ILE A 160 -6.90 -7.25 14.59
C ILE A 160 -7.42 -7.53 13.16
N LEU A 161 -8.74 -7.54 12.98
CA LEU A 161 -9.39 -7.68 11.68
C LEU A 161 -10.43 -6.58 11.48
N GLY A 162 -10.47 -5.99 10.28
CA GLY A 162 -11.58 -5.15 9.86
C GLY A 162 -12.84 -5.95 9.54
N ALA A 163 -13.97 -5.24 9.39
CA ALA A 163 -15.16 -5.81 8.77
C ALA A 163 -14.87 -6.22 7.30
N PRO A 164 -15.51 -7.29 6.79
CA PRO A 164 -15.33 -7.67 5.40
C PRO A 164 -15.93 -6.61 4.47
N VAL A 165 -15.14 -6.17 3.48
CA VAL A 165 -15.51 -5.13 2.50
C VAL A 165 -15.13 -5.55 1.07
N CYS A 166 -15.79 -5.00 0.07
CA CYS A 166 -15.35 -5.07 -1.32
C CYS A 166 -14.53 -3.81 -1.62
N ARG A 167 -13.27 -3.94 -2.04
CA ARG A 167 -12.42 -2.79 -2.34
C ARG A 167 -12.45 -2.45 -3.82
N PHE A 168 -12.16 -1.19 -4.15
CA PHE A 168 -11.82 -0.81 -5.51
C PHE A 168 -10.59 -1.61 -6.01
N PRO A 169 -10.48 -1.86 -7.32
CA PRO A 169 -9.35 -2.61 -7.88
C PRO A 169 -7.99 -1.99 -7.54
N ASN A 170 -7.90 -0.66 -7.53
CA ASN A 170 -6.74 0.06 -7.05
C ASN A 170 -6.96 0.40 -5.57
N PHE A 171 -6.04 -0.06 -4.72
CA PHE A 171 -6.19 -0.02 -3.27
C PHE A 171 -6.39 1.40 -2.70
N PHE A 172 -5.69 2.38 -3.27
CA PHE A 172 -5.69 3.74 -2.76
C PHE A 172 -6.75 4.65 -3.38
N VAL A 173 -7.18 4.36 -4.62
CA VAL A 173 -7.90 5.31 -5.46
C VAL A 173 -9.03 4.66 -6.27
N PRO A 174 -10.22 5.27 -6.35
CA PRO A 174 -11.28 4.78 -7.22
C PRO A 174 -10.94 4.90 -8.72
N PRO A 175 -11.64 4.15 -9.59
CA PRO A 175 -11.49 4.29 -11.04
C PRO A 175 -11.74 5.72 -11.52
N ASN A 176 -10.91 6.22 -12.44
CA ASN A 176 -10.99 7.58 -13.02
C ASN A 176 -10.66 8.75 -12.06
N TYR A 177 -10.18 8.49 -10.85
CA TYR A 177 -9.70 9.51 -9.92
C TYR A 177 -8.17 9.56 -9.90
N LEU A 178 -7.63 10.73 -9.59
CA LEU A 178 -6.21 10.98 -9.38
C LEU A 178 -5.82 10.58 -7.95
N LEU A 179 -4.78 9.77 -7.82
CA LEU A 179 -4.14 9.51 -6.54
C LEU A 179 -3.05 10.55 -6.32
N THR A 180 -3.06 11.21 -5.16
CA THR A 180 -1.98 12.07 -4.71
C THR A 180 -1.24 11.40 -3.55
N TYR A 181 0.08 11.38 -3.64
CA TYR A 181 0.98 11.04 -2.55
C TYR A 181 1.61 12.33 -2.08
N VAL A 182 1.28 12.78 -0.87
CA VAL A 182 1.62 14.13 -0.39
C VAL A 182 2.38 14.07 0.92
N LEU A 183 3.60 14.57 0.91
CA LEU A 183 4.36 14.86 2.13
C LEU A 183 4.13 16.33 2.52
N ILE A 184 3.58 16.56 3.70
CA ILE A 184 3.24 17.91 4.18
C ILE A 184 4.06 18.24 5.42
N GLN A 185 4.51 19.49 5.47
CA GLN A 185 5.10 20.11 6.64
C GLN A 185 4.05 21.01 7.28
N PHE A 186 3.56 20.60 8.45
CA PHE A 186 2.86 21.47 9.36
C PHE A 186 3.83 22.09 10.38
N LYS A 187 3.78 23.40 10.60
CA LYS A 187 4.55 24.07 11.66
C LYS A 187 4.12 23.61 13.05
N GLN A 188 2.80 23.49 13.24
CA GLN A 188 2.17 22.93 14.41
C GLN A 188 1.10 21.94 13.95
N LEU A 189 1.24 20.69 14.37
CA LEU A 189 0.26 19.64 14.13
C LEU A 189 -0.58 19.50 15.40
N ASP A 190 -1.60 20.34 15.52
CA ASP A 190 -2.51 20.35 16.68
C ASP A 190 -3.73 19.45 16.44
N GLU A 191 -4.58 19.32 17.48
CA GLU A 191 -5.79 18.50 17.41
C GLU A 191 -6.77 18.99 16.33
N LYS A 192 -6.80 20.29 16.01
CA LYS A 192 -7.71 20.82 14.98
C LYS A 192 -7.29 20.32 13.61
N VAL A 193 -6.01 20.43 13.27
CA VAL A 193 -5.49 19.91 11.99
C VAL A 193 -5.71 18.40 11.89
N LEU A 194 -5.42 17.65 12.96
CA LEU A 194 -5.62 16.21 12.98
C LEU A 194 -7.09 15.82 12.78
N ASN A 195 -8.02 16.50 13.47
CA ASN A 195 -9.45 16.22 13.35
C ASN A 195 -9.96 16.49 11.92
N GLU A 196 -9.56 17.59 11.30
CA GLU A 196 -9.92 17.88 9.91
C GLU A 196 -9.42 16.79 8.94
N LEU A 197 -8.14 16.38 9.07
CA LEU A 197 -7.59 15.28 8.26
C LEU A 197 -8.35 13.97 8.47
N ILE A 198 -8.77 13.67 9.71
CA ILE A 198 -9.51 12.45 10.06
C ILE A 198 -10.87 12.43 9.37
N ILE A 199 -11.60 13.55 9.31
CA ILE A 199 -12.93 13.60 8.72
C ILE A 199 -12.92 13.83 7.20
N ASP A 200 -11.81 14.28 6.62
CA ASP A 200 -11.71 14.66 5.21
C ASP A 200 -12.01 13.51 4.23
N THR A 201 -13.03 13.66 3.40
CA THR A 201 -13.43 12.64 2.42
C THR A 201 -12.54 12.53 1.19
N SER A 202 -11.51 13.35 1.08
CA SER A 202 -10.51 13.27 0.00
C SER A 202 -9.29 12.48 0.45
N ILE A 203 -9.08 12.31 1.76
CA ILE A 203 -7.89 11.67 2.33
C ILE A 203 -8.24 10.27 2.87
N PRO A 204 -8.08 9.19 2.09
CA PRO A 204 -8.27 7.82 2.60
C PRO A 204 -7.24 7.40 3.65
N ILE A 205 -6.00 7.86 3.56
CA ILE A 205 -4.91 7.44 4.46
C ILE A 205 -4.09 8.66 4.88
N ALA A 206 -3.85 8.76 6.18
CA ALA A 206 -2.94 9.75 6.75
C ALA A 206 -2.01 9.10 7.78
N ILE A 207 -0.73 9.38 7.68
CA ILE A 207 0.33 8.82 8.51
C ILE A 207 1.19 9.98 9.02
N GLN A 208 1.34 10.06 10.35
CA GLN A 208 2.30 10.96 10.94
C GLN A 208 3.72 10.42 10.70
N THR A 209 4.65 11.30 10.32
CA THR A 209 5.99 10.87 9.94
C THR A 209 7.06 11.87 10.37
N ILE A 210 8.32 11.48 10.22
CA ILE A 210 9.48 12.38 10.25
C ILE A 210 10.29 12.04 9.01
N HIS A 211 10.10 12.80 7.94
CA HIS A 211 10.81 12.60 6.68
C HIS A 211 11.35 13.94 6.16
N GLY A 212 12.64 14.18 6.37
CA GLY A 212 13.24 15.49 6.12
C GLY A 212 12.53 16.57 6.94
N LYS A 213 11.95 17.56 6.26
CA LYS A 213 11.15 18.64 6.89
C LYS A 213 9.66 18.30 7.05
N PHE A 214 9.19 17.19 6.49
CA PHE A 214 7.78 16.83 6.45
C PHE A 214 7.40 16.00 7.68
N ASN A 215 6.24 16.29 8.24
CA ASN A 215 5.73 15.61 9.43
C ASN A 215 4.40 14.86 9.21
N MET A 216 3.85 14.94 8.00
CA MET A 216 2.65 14.20 7.59
C MET A 216 2.85 13.60 6.20
N LEU A 217 2.38 12.37 6.02
CA LEU A 217 2.18 11.72 4.74
C LEU A 217 0.67 11.49 4.53
N LEU A 218 0.13 12.01 3.44
CA LEU A 218 -1.25 11.82 3.04
C LEU A 218 -1.31 11.07 1.70
N PHE A 219 -2.28 10.16 1.60
CA PHE A 219 -2.77 9.68 0.31
C PHE A 219 -4.11 10.36 0.06
N GLY A 220 -4.24 11.08 -1.05
CA GLY A 220 -5.44 11.81 -1.44
C GLY A 220 -6.06 11.27 -2.73
N ASN A 221 -7.38 11.39 -2.82
CA ASN A 221 -8.17 11.02 -3.98
C ASN A 221 -8.89 12.25 -4.51
N HIS A 222 -8.66 12.57 -5.79
CA HIS A 222 -9.11 13.81 -6.39
C HIS A 222 -9.68 13.54 -7.79
N SER A 223 -10.73 14.25 -8.19
CA SER A 223 -11.33 14.03 -9.52
C SER A 223 -10.47 14.64 -10.65
N SER A 224 -9.61 15.59 -10.31
CA SER A 224 -8.70 16.28 -11.24
C SER A 224 -7.57 16.97 -10.48
N LEU A 225 -6.55 17.43 -11.21
CA LEU A 225 -5.50 18.31 -10.66
C LEU A 225 -6.10 19.60 -10.06
N ASP A 226 -7.05 20.23 -10.77
CA ASP A 226 -7.68 21.47 -10.31
C ASP A 226 -8.45 21.28 -9.00
N GLU A 227 -9.11 20.12 -8.82
CA GLU A 227 -9.81 19.81 -7.57
C GLU A 227 -8.84 19.60 -6.42
N HIS A 228 -7.71 18.92 -6.65
CA HIS A 228 -6.63 18.85 -5.66
C HIS A 228 -6.07 20.23 -5.30
N LEU A 229 -5.81 21.10 -6.27
CA LEU A 229 -5.26 22.44 -6.01
C LEU A 229 -6.23 23.29 -5.18
N ARG A 230 -7.55 23.18 -5.43
CA ARG A 230 -8.57 23.81 -4.59
C ARG A 230 -8.61 23.23 -3.18
N TRP A 231 -8.46 21.91 -3.05
CA TRP A 231 -8.37 21.25 -1.75
C TRP A 231 -7.16 21.76 -0.95
N GLU A 232 -5.98 21.85 -1.58
CA GLU A 232 -4.75 22.34 -0.95
C GLU A 232 -4.92 23.80 -0.49
N GLU A 233 -5.45 24.67 -1.34
CA GLU A 233 -5.70 26.07 -1.01
C GLU A 233 -6.72 26.22 0.14
N GLY A 234 -7.72 25.33 0.19
CA GLY A 234 -8.65 25.25 1.31
C GLY A 234 -7.95 24.97 2.64
N TYR A 235 -7.02 24.02 2.67
CA TYR A 235 -6.21 23.74 3.87
C TYR A 235 -5.28 24.90 4.24
N ARG A 236 -4.66 25.56 3.25
CA ARG A 236 -3.84 26.76 3.49
C ARG A 236 -4.66 27.90 4.08
N THR A 237 -5.88 28.09 3.60
CA THR A 237 -6.80 29.11 4.10
C THR A 237 -7.29 28.78 5.52
N MET A 238 -7.58 27.50 5.80
CA MET A 238 -8.06 27.05 7.11
C MET A 238 -6.96 27.08 8.17
N PHE A 239 -5.71 26.80 7.77
CA PHE A 239 -4.55 26.66 8.65
C PHE A 239 -3.35 27.50 8.18
N PRO A 240 -3.49 28.84 8.06
CA PRO A 240 -2.49 29.70 7.42
C PRO A 240 -1.14 29.72 8.16
N ASP A 241 -1.17 29.59 9.49
CA ASP A 241 0.05 29.61 10.32
C ASP A 241 0.69 28.23 10.51
N SER A 242 0.00 27.17 10.08
CA SER A 242 0.42 25.78 10.25
C SER A 242 0.83 25.12 8.95
N PHE A 243 0.12 25.33 7.84
CA PHE A 243 0.44 24.67 6.56
C PHE A 243 1.63 25.35 5.87
N CYS A 244 2.83 24.76 5.95
CA CYS A 244 4.05 25.38 5.40
C CYS A 244 4.31 24.97 3.95
N SER A 245 4.81 23.75 3.76
CA SER A 245 5.25 23.25 2.46
C SER A 245 4.75 21.84 2.22
N ALA A 246 4.49 21.52 0.95
CA ALA A 246 4.05 20.21 0.51
C ALA A 246 4.94 19.74 -0.64
N GLN A 247 5.26 18.45 -0.65
CA GLN A 247 5.81 17.74 -1.79
C GLN A 247 4.74 16.76 -2.28
N ILE A 248 4.27 16.98 -3.49
CA ILE A 248 3.15 16.24 -4.06
C ILE A 248 3.65 15.40 -5.23
N THR A 249 3.30 14.12 -5.21
CA THR A 249 3.47 13.22 -6.33
C THR A 249 2.08 12.82 -6.85
N TYR A 250 1.86 13.05 -8.13
CA TYR A 250 0.61 12.70 -8.82
C TYR A 250 0.73 11.32 -9.46
N LEU A 251 -0.12 10.39 -9.06
CA LEU A 251 -0.11 9.01 -9.50
C LEU A 251 -1.41 8.74 -10.26
N SER A 252 -1.31 8.61 -11.58
CA SER A 252 -2.46 8.21 -12.39
C SER A 252 -2.74 6.71 -12.22
N PRO A 253 -4.00 6.30 -12.03
CA PRO A 253 -4.39 4.89 -12.07
C PRO A 253 -3.93 4.16 -13.34
N GLU A 254 -3.83 4.87 -14.47
CA GLU A 254 -3.38 4.32 -15.75
C GLU A 254 -1.88 3.98 -15.75
N MET A 255 -1.11 4.58 -14.83
CA MET A 255 0.32 4.30 -14.65
C MET A 255 0.57 3.21 -13.60
N THR A 256 -0.50 2.60 -13.05
CA THR A 256 -0.39 1.53 -12.06
C THR A 256 0.08 0.25 -12.71
N ILE A 257 1.15 -0.34 -12.16
CA ILE A 257 1.50 -1.73 -12.46
C ILE A 257 0.63 -2.60 -11.54
N TYR A 258 -0.48 -3.10 -12.11
CA TYR A 258 -1.46 -3.90 -11.37
C TYR A 258 -0.83 -5.11 -10.69
N PHE A 259 -0.94 -5.19 -9.36
CA PHE A 259 -0.51 -6.32 -8.55
C PHE A 259 -1.72 -7.17 -8.13
N ASN A 260 -1.49 -8.45 -7.82
CA ASN A 260 -2.58 -9.31 -7.35
C ASN A 260 -2.71 -9.21 -5.82
N GLN A 261 -3.66 -8.40 -5.35
CA GLN A 261 -3.96 -8.20 -3.92
C GLN A 261 -4.18 -9.52 -3.17
N GLN A 262 -4.82 -10.51 -3.80
CA GLN A 262 -5.06 -11.82 -3.19
C GLN A 262 -3.75 -12.61 -3.07
N THR A 263 -2.90 -12.59 -4.11
CA THR A 263 -1.58 -13.24 -4.06
C THR A 263 -0.73 -12.68 -2.93
N VAL A 264 -0.63 -11.34 -2.82
CA VAL A 264 0.15 -10.70 -1.75
C VAL A 264 -0.36 -11.13 -0.37
N SER A 265 -1.68 -11.06 -0.15
CA SER A 265 -2.30 -11.47 1.12
C SER A 265 -2.08 -12.96 1.44
N LEU A 266 -2.23 -13.83 0.45
CA LEU A 266 -2.05 -15.27 0.60
C LEU A 266 -0.59 -15.64 0.85
N CYS A 267 0.36 -15.00 0.16
CA CYS A 267 1.78 -15.23 0.38
C CYS A 267 2.21 -14.81 1.79
N TYR A 268 1.68 -13.68 2.30
CA TYR A 268 1.90 -13.27 3.68
C TYR A 268 1.32 -14.28 4.68
N ILE A 269 0.09 -14.74 4.47
CA ILE A 269 -0.54 -15.76 5.34
C ILE A 269 0.29 -17.06 5.32
N ARG A 270 0.69 -17.54 4.14
CA ARG A 270 1.50 -18.75 3.99
C ARG A 270 2.86 -18.64 4.67
N SER A 271 3.53 -17.48 4.57
CA SER A 271 4.81 -17.26 5.24
C SER A 271 4.66 -17.34 6.76
N ARG A 272 3.58 -16.79 7.32
CA ARG A 272 3.24 -16.88 8.76
C ARG A 272 2.85 -18.29 9.20
N LEU A 273 2.27 -19.09 8.31
CA LEU A 273 1.94 -20.50 8.56
C LEU A 273 3.14 -21.45 8.38
N GLY A 274 4.29 -20.96 7.92
CA GLY A 274 5.46 -21.80 7.63
C GLY A 274 5.30 -22.68 6.37
N GLU A 275 4.24 -22.45 5.58
CA GLU A 275 3.93 -23.18 4.35
C GLU A 275 4.60 -22.51 3.13
N THR A 276 5.92 -22.30 3.19
CA THR A 276 6.68 -21.83 2.02
C THR A 276 6.95 -23.01 1.07
N LYS A 277 5.96 -23.39 0.27
CA LYS A 277 6.23 -24.10 -1.00
C LYS A 277 6.47 -23.04 -2.08
N GLY A 278 7.76 -22.84 -2.41
CA GLY A 278 8.18 -22.20 -3.66
C GLY A 278 8.49 -20.71 -3.59
N VAL A 279 9.38 -20.29 -2.68
CA VAL A 279 10.54 -19.40 -2.88
C VAL A 279 11.23 -19.39 -1.51
N ASP A 280 12.33 -20.13 -1.37
CA ASP A 280 13.03 -20.28 -0.09
C ASP A 280 13.94 -19.07 0.19
N LEU A 281 13.33 -17.89 0.38
CA LEU A 281 13.98 -16.71 0.99
C LEU A 281 14.58 -17.07 2.35
N GLY A 282 13.99 -18.05 3.04
CA GLY A 282 14.50 -18.66 4.25
C GLY A 282 15.84 -19.41 4.07
N ARG A 283 16.22 -19.82 2.87
CA ARG A 283 17.54 -20.45 2.59
C ARG A 283 18.63 -19.40 2.59
N THR A 284 18.39 -18.28 1.91
CA THR A 284 19.34 -17.16 1.81
C THR A 284 19.52 -16.50 3.18
N ILE A 285 18.43 -16.27 3.92
CA ILE A 285 18.48 -15.75 5.29
C ILE A 285 19.20 -16.74 6.22
N ARG A 286 18.90 -18.05 6.17
CA ARG A 286 19.61 -19.06 6.98
C ARG A 286 21.09 -19.22 6.58
N GLN A 287 21.44 -18.99 5.33
CA GLN A 287 22.85 -18.97 4.86
C GLN A 287 23.59 -17.74 5.39
N LEU A 288 22.96 -16.57 5.37
CA LEU A 288 23.51 -15.33 5.93
C LEU A 288 23.63 -15.39 7.47
N GLU A 289 22.63 -15.96 8.16
CA GLU A 289 22.71 -16.20 9.61
C GLU A 289 23.82 -17.19 9.97
N LYS A 290 23.99 -18.27 9.20
CA LYS A 290 25.13 -19.21 9.36
C LYS A 290 26.48 -18.56 9.08
N ALA A 291 26.56 -17.68 8.10
CA ALA A 291 27.78 -16.90 7.81
C ALA A 291 28.09 -15.92 8.95
N ARG A 292 27.07 -15.23 9.48
CA ARG A 292 27.18 -14.29 10.61
C ARG A 292 27.59 -15.01 11.90
N ALA A 293 27.08 -16.20 12.17
CA ALA A 293 27.51 -17.04 13.28
C ALA A 293 28.98 -17.49 13.14
N ARG A 294 29.45 -17.80 11.93
CA ARG A 294 30.87 -18.09 11.69
C ARG A 294 31.79 -16.91 11.96
N VAL A 295 31.33 -15.68 11.72
CA VAL A 295 32.12 -14.46 11.99
C VAL A 295 32.09 -14.10 13.48
N LEU A 296 30.95 -14.24 14.16
CA LEU A 296 30.78 -13.89 15.58
C LEU A 296 31.38 -14.93 16.54
N TYR A 297 31.44 -16.21 16.15
CA TYR A 297 31.94 -17.30 17.02
C TYR A 297 33.32 -17.85 16.61
N ASN A 298 33.91 -17.39 15.49
CA ASN A 298 35.33 -17.64 15.23
C ASN A 298 36.18 -16.63 16.02
N PHE A 299 36.32 -16.85 17.33
CA PHE A 299 37.50 -16.37 18.02
C PHE A 299 38.73 -17.02 17.36
N PRO A 300 39.80 -16.26 17.07
CA PRO A 300 41.04 -16.85 16.59
C PRO A 300 41.49 -17.86 17.64
N LYS A 301 41.62 -19.13 17.26
CA LYS A 301 42.31 -20.11 18.12
C LYS A 301 43.71 -19.54 18.36
N GLY A 302 43.93 -19.05 19.58
CA GLY A 302 45.24 -18.64 20.04
C GLY A 302 46.22 -19.76 19.77
N LYS A 303 47.31 -19.43 19.09
CA LYS A 303 48.45 -20.33 18.95
C LYS A 303 49.04 -20.51 20.35
N SER A 304 48.86 -21.70 20.92
CA SER A 304 49.73 -22.24 21.97
C SER A 304 50.98 -22.81 21.33
#